data_AF-A0A292ZJ05-F1
#
_entry.id   AF-A0A292ZJ05-F1
#
_cell.length_a   1.000
_cell.length_b   1.000
_cell.length_c   1.000
_cell.angle_alpha   90.00
_cell.angle_beta   90.00
_cell.angle_gamma   90.00
#
_symmetry.space_group_name_H-M   'P 1'
#
loop_
_entity.id
_entity.type
_entity.pdbx_description
1 polymer ?
#
loop_
_entity_poly.entity_id
_entity_poly.type
_entity_poly.pdbx_seq_one_letter_code
_entity_poly.pdbx_strand_id
1 'polypeptide(L)'
;MDAAQADRFDPNDLEGYAGRTYDLLVERPRLWRLLTWHHLERGQDVLMLPAGEVLLGEKLDGIAAAQAEGRIVADFTPMDVVRLVAALTQLWCMTGAARDATEHAARRATIMRAVGRLLRV
;
A
#
# COMPACT_ATOMS: atom_id res chain seq x y z
N MET A 1 13.67 -1.29 17.84
CA MET A 1 13.12 -2.15 16.78
C MET A 1 12.56 -1.24 15.72
N ASP A 2 13.21 -1.23 14.56
CA ASP A 2 13.09 -0.19 13.54
C ASP A 2 11.66 -0.14 12.95
N ALA A 3 11.08 1.05 12.82
CA ALA A 3 9.74 1.24 12.26
C ALA A 3 9.61 0.68 10.83
N ALA A 4 10.75 0.52 10.14
CA ALA A 4 10.86 -0.15 8.84
C ALA A 4 10.46 -1.64 8.85
N GLN A 5 10.58 -2.34 9.99
CA GLN A 5 10.24 -3.76 10.09
C GLN A 5 8.72 -4.00 10.25
N ALA A 6 7.99 -3.05 10.83
CA ALA A 6 6.56 -3.15 11.14
C ALA A 6 5.65 -2.98 9.91
N ASP A 7 6.17 -2.42 8.81
CA ASP A 7 5.42 -2.16 7.57
C ASP A 7 5.81 -3.14 6.44
N ARG A 8 6.40 -4.30 6.79
CA ARG A 8 6.71 -5.34 5.81
C ARG A 8 5.41 -5.80 5.14
N PHE A 9 5.46 -5.91 3.82
CA PHE A 9 4.36 -6.43 3.03
C PHE A 9 4.06 -7.89 3.41
N ASP A 10 2.78 -8.19 3.62
CA ASP A 10 2.28 -9.53 3.90
C ASP A 10 1.05 -9.80 3.01
N PRO A 11 1.11 -10.76 2.07
CA PRO A 11 -0.05 -11.11 1.23
C PRO A 11 -1.22 -11.72 2.03
N ASN A 12 -0.99 -12.17 3.26
CA ASN A 12 -2.04 -12.66 4.15
C ASN A 12 -2.77 -11.52 4.89
N ASP A 13 -2.16 -10.35 5.01
CA ASP A 13 -2.70 -9.18 5.73
C ASP A 13 -2.65 -7.91 4.85
N LEU A 14 -3.24 -7.97 3.65
CA LEU A 14 -3.28 -6.82 2.75
C LEU A 14 -4.02 -5.63 3.36
N GLU A 15 -5.09 -5.89 4.09
CA GLU A 15 -5.88 -4.86 4.77
C GLU A 15 -5.05 -4.19 5.85
N GLY A 16 -4.43 -4.96 6.74
CA GLY A 16 -3.59 -4.41 7.80
C GLY A 16 -2.36 -3.71 7.26
N TYR A 17 -1.70 -4.25 6.22
CA TYR A 17 -0.63 -3.57 5.50
C TYR A 17 -1.10 -2.22 4.96
N ALA A 18 -2.23 -2.17 4.26
CA ALA A 18 -2.76 -0.92 3.72
C ALA A 18 -3.08 0.10 4.82
N GLY A 19 -3.64 -0.36 5.95
CA GLY A 19 -3.88 0.49 7.12
C GLY A 19 -2.59 1.09 7.70
N ARG A 20 -1.55 0.27 7.90
CA ARG A 20 -0.24 0.71 8.42
C ARG A 20 0.47 1.66 7.47
N THR A 21 0.46 1.38 6.17
CA THR A 21 1.03 2.27 5.16
C THR A 21 0.29 3.61 5.10
N TYR A 22 -1.04 3.62 5.23
CA TYR A 22 -1.81 4.87 5.38
C TYR A 22 -1.37 5.67 6.61
N ASP A 23 -1.31 5.02 7.78
CA ASP A 23 -0.87 5.64 9.04
C ASP A 23 0.51 6.29 8.86
N LEU A 24 1.47 5.58 8.26
CA LEU A 24 2.80 6.08 7.96
C LEU A 24 2.79 7.33 7.06
N LEU A 25 2.00 7.33 5.99
CA LEU A 25 1.96 8.43 5.02
C LEU A 25 1.37 9.70 5.62
N VAL A 26 0.36 9.59 6.49
CA VAL A 26 -0.26 10.76 7.14
C VAL A 26 0.49 11.24 8.38
N GLU A 27 1.16 10.34 9.11
CA GLU A 27 2.08 10.71 10.21
C GLU A 27 3.34 11.41 9.68
N ARG A 28 3.76 11.09 8.45
CA ARG A 28 4.97 11.66 7.83
C ARG A 28 4.66 12.31 6.46
N PRO A 29 3.99 13.47 6.42
CA PRO A 29 3.63 14.14 5.16
C PRO A 29 4.83 14.46 4.25
N ARG A 30 6.04 14.60 4.83
CA ARG A 30 7.28 14.80 4.07
C ARG A 30 7.63 13.59 3.20
N LEU A 31 7.31 12.36 3.62
CA LEU A 31 7.55 11.15 2.82
C LEU A 31 6.67 11.15 1.57
N TRP A 32 5.37 11.42 1.73
CA TRP A 32 4.46 11.55 0.59
C TRP A 32 4.95 12.64 -0.38
N ARG A 33 5.30 13.81 0.14
CA ARG A 33 5.84 14.91 -0.68
C ARG A 33 7.08 14.50 -1.48
N LEU A 34 8.02 13.77 -0.86
CA LEU A 34 9.22 13.28 -1.53
C LEU A 34 8.87 12.26 -2.62
N LEU A 35 7.98 11.31 -2.34
CA LEU A 35 7.50 10.33 -3.32
C LEU A 35 6.85 11.01 -4.52
N THR A 36 5.99 12.02 -4.29
CA THR A 36 5.33 12.78 -5.35
C THR A 36 6.36 13.53 -6.20
N TRP A 37 7.27 14.28 -5.59
CA TRP A 37 8.33 14.99 -6.34
C TRP A 37 9.19 14.05 -7.15
N HIS A 38 9.54 12.90 -6.57
CA HIS A 38 10.33 11.90 -7.25
C HIS A 38 9.60 11.35 -8.50
N HIS A 39 8.28 11.10 -8.43
CA HIS A 39 7.47 10.72 -9.59
C HIS A 39 7.41 11.83 -10.65
N LEU A 40 7.31 13.09 -10.23
CA LEU A 40 7.28 14.23 -11.16
C LEU A 40 8.62 14.43 -11.89
N GLU A 41 9.75 14.22 -11.21
CA GLU A 41 11.08 14.40 -11.79
C GLU A 41 11.52 13.24 -12.69
N ARG A 42 11.15 12.01 -12.35
CA ARG A 42 11.70 10.78 -12.97
C ARG A 42 10.67 9.95 -13.72
N GLY A 43 9.39 10.35 -13.72
CA GLY A 43 8.32 9.56 -14.33
C GLY A 43 7.96 8.31 -13.52
N GLN A 44 7.32 7.34 -14.18
CA GLN A 44 6.86 6.10 -13.54
C GLN A 44 7.94 4.98 -13.48
N ASP A 45 9.12 5.21 -14.07
CA ASP A 45 10.26 4.27 -14.09
C ASP A 45 11.02 4.19 -12.76
N VAL A 46 10.39 4.66 -11.68
CA VAL A 46 11.00 4.94 -10.37
C VAL A 46 11.12 3.72 -9.47
N LEU A 47 10.39 2.65 -9.77
CA LEU A 47 10.53 1.38 -9.03
C LEU A 47 11.91 0.72 -9.23
N MET A 48 12.78 1.31 -10.06
CA MET A 48 14.05 0.75 -10.56
C MET A 48 15.28 1.12 -9.71
N LEU A 49 15.14 1.31 -8.39
CA LEU A 49 16.30 1.17 -7.50
C LEU A 49 16.46 -0.34 -7.21
N PRO A 50 17.68 -0.91 -7.20
CA PRO A 50 17.86 -2.37 -7.04
C PRO A 50 17.16 -2.97 -5.81
N ALA A 51 17.12 -2.23 -4.69
CA ALA A 51 16.39 -2.63 -3.50
C ALA A 51 14.86 -2.59 -3.67
N GLY A 52 14.35 -1.68 -4.50
CA GLY A 52 12.94 -1.58 -4.89
C GLY A 52 12.51 -2.72 -5.80
N GLU A 53 13.35 -3.13 -6.75
CA GLU A 53 13.10 -4.28 -7.63
C GLU A 53 13.00 -5.60 -6.86
N VAL A 54 13.95 -5.85 -5.95
CA VAL A 54 13.93 -7.06 -5.09
C VAL A 54 12.67 -7.08 -4.23
N LEU A 55 12.36 -5.97 -3.56
CA LEU A 55 11.17 -5.88 -2.72
C LEU A 55 9.89 -6.06 -3.55
N LEU A 56 9.84 -5.49 -4.75
CA LEU A 56 8.70 -5.67 -5.66
C LEU A 56 8.56 -7.13 -6.08
N GLY A 57 9.65 -7.81 -6.43
CA GLY A 57 9.66 -9.24 -6.72
C GLY A 57 9.06 -10.07 -5.59
N GLU A 58 9.52 -9.84 -4.34
CA GLU A 58 8.96 -10.51 -3.16
C GLU A 58 7.45 -10.29 -3.00
N LYS A 59 6.95 -9.07 -3.28
CA LYS A 59 5.51 -8.77 -3.24
C LYS A 59 4.74 -9.54 -4.31
N LEU A 60 5.25 -9.54 -5.55
CA LEU A 60 4.61 -10.20 -6.69
C LEU A 60 4.52 -11.71 -6.46
N ASP A 61 5.60 -12.34 -6.00
CA ASP A 61 5.65 -13.77 -5.70
C ASP A 61 4.66 -14.13 -4.58
N GLY A 62 4.63 -13.33 -3.51
CA GLY A 62 3.70 -13.52 -2.39
C GLY A 62 2.23 -13.40 -2.81
N ILE A 63 1.91 -12.44 -3.68
CA ILE A 63 0.55 -12.30 -4.22
C ILE A 63 0.20 -13.47 -5.14
N ALA A 64 1.10 -13.87 -6.04
CA ALA A 64 0.87 -14.97 -6.95
C ALA A 64 0.58 -16.28 -6.19
N ALA A 65 1.34 -16.57 -5.13
CA ALA A 65 1.09 -17.71 -4.25
C ALA A 65 -0.29 -17.62 -3.58
N ALA A 66 -0.65 -16.45 -3.05
CA ALA A 66 -1.95 -16.23 -2.42
C ALA A 66 -3.14 -16.34 -3.39
N GLN A 67 -2.95 -15.97 -4.66
CA GLN A 67 -3.94 -16.18 -5.72
C GLN A 67 -4.09 -17.66 -6.06
N ALA A 68 -2.98 -18.40 -6.18
CA ALA A 68 -3.01 -19.85 -6.42
C ALA A 68 -3.72 -20.63 -5.30
N GLU A 69 -3.66 -20.13 -4.07
CA GLU A 69 -4.36 -20.67 -2.90
C GLU A 69 -5.81 -20.17 -2.76
N GLY A 70 -6.30 -19.29 -3.66
CA GLY A 70 -7.65 -18.76 -3.60
C GLY A 70 -7.91 -17.79 -2.45
N ARG A 71 -6.86 -17.16 -1.88
CA ARG A 71 -6.97 -16.17 -0.81
C ARG A 71 -7.04 -14.72 -1.32
N ILE A 72 -6.59 -14.51 -2.55
CA ILE A 72 -6.70 -13.25 -3.29
C ILE A 72 -7.38 -13.54 -4.63
N VAL A 73 -8.28 -12.65 -5.06
CA VAL A 73 -8.96 -12.78 -6.36
C VAL A 73 -7.95 -12.87 -7.51
N ALA A 74 -8.22 -13.74 -8.48
CA ALA A 74 -7.35 -13.95 -9.64
C ALA A 74 -7.68 -13.02 -10.83
N ASP A 75 -8.69 -12.15 -10.69
CA ASP A 75 -9.15 -11.22 -11.73
C ASP A 75 -8.13 -10.12 -12.06
N PHE A 76 -7.16 -9.89 -11.17
CA PHE A 76 -6.10 -8.90 -11.31
C PHE A 76 -4.73 -9.59 -11.39
N THR A 77 -3.81 -9.03 -12.16
CA THR A 77 -2.41 -9.51 -12.11
C THR A 77 -1.78 -9.19 -10.74
N PRO A 78 -0.75 -9.91 -10.28
CA PRO A 78 -0.03 -9.56 -9.05
C PRO A 78 0.44 -8.09 -9.01
N MET A 79 0.84 -7.55 -10.17
CA MET A 79 1.23 -6.15 -10.29
C MET A 79 0.04 -5.20 -10.09
N ASP A 80 -1.12 -5.52 -10.66
CA ASP A 80 -2.33 -4.73 -10.47
C ASP A 80 -2.76 -4.73 -9.00
N VAL A 81 -2.64 -5.86 -8.31
CA VAL A 81 -2.89 -5.95 -6.86
C VAL A 81 -1.97 -4.99 -6.09
N VAL A 82 -0.65 -5.00 -6.34
CA VAL A 82 0.29 -4.07 -5.70
C VAL A 82 -0.12 -2.61 -5.96
N ARG A 83 -0.47 -2.27 -7.19
CA ARG A 83 -0.87 -0.91 -7.60
C ARG A 83 -2.18 -0.48 -6.97
N LEU A 84 -3.18 -1.37 -6.91
CA LEU A 84 -4.47 -1.11 -6.28
C LEU A 84 -4.30 -0.84 -4.78
N VAL A 85 -3.51 -1.67 -4.08
CA VAL A 85 -3.19 -1.43 -2.67
C VAL A 85 -2.48 -0.09 -2.50
N ALA A 86 -1.43 0.18 -3.29
CA ALA A 86 -0.69 1.44 -3.22
C ALA A 86 -1.60 2.67 -3.45
N ALA A 87 -2.47 2.64 -4.45
CA ALA A 87 -3.40 3.72 -4.75
C ALA A 87 -4.40 3.96 -3.59
N LEU A 88 -4.97 2.88 -3.02
CA LEU A 88 -5.93 2.97 -1.92
C LEU A 88 -5.29 3.55 -0.64
N THR A 89 -4.02 3.24 -0.36
CA THR A 89 -3.31 3.83 0.80
C THR A 89 -3.12 5.34 0.70
N GLN A 90 -3.09 5.87 -0.52
CA GLN A 90 -2.81 7.29 -0.81
C GLN A 90 -4.07 8.15 -0.89
N LEU A 91 -5.25 7.56 -0.70
CA LEU A 91 -6.55 8.19 -0.95
C LEU A 91 -6.75 9.55 -0.24
N TRP A 92 -6.15 9.74 0.94
CA TRP A 92 -6.22 11.01 1.69
C TRP A 92 -4.92 11.82 1.72
N CYS A 93 -3.85 11.39 1.04
CA CYS A 93 -2.56 12.06 1.11
C CYS A 93 -2.54 13.46 0.47
N MET A 94 -3.52 13.77 -0.38
CA MET A 94 -3.73 15.09 -1.00
C MET A 94 -4.80 15.93 -0.29
N THR A 95 -5.34 15.44 0.83
CA THR A 95 -6.37 16.12 1.63
C THR A 95 -5.77 16.74 2.89
N GLY A 96 -6.54 17.57 3.60
CA GLY A 96 -6.16 18.01 4.94
C GLY A 96 -6.03 16.84 5.92
N ALA A 97 -5.26 17.05 7.00
CA ALA A 97 -5.19 16.11 8.10
C ALA A 97 -6.59 15.75 8.64
N ALA A 98 -6.74 14.55 9.19
CA ALA A 98 -7.96 14.20 9.90
C ALA A 98 -8.22 15.20 11.04
N ARG A 99 -9.48 15.59 11.26
CA ARG A 99 -9.83 16.57 12.31
C ARG A 99 -9.56 16.03 13.71
N ASP A 100 -9.70 14.74 13.88
CA ASP A 100 -9.53 14.03 15.15
C ASP A 100 -9.19 12.55 14.92
N ALA A 101 -8.94 11.82 16.02
CA ALA A 101 -8.63 10.39 15.99
C ALA A 101 -9.80 9.53 15.46
N THR A 102 -11.05 9.99 15.62
CA THR A 102 -12.24 9.28 15.12
C THR A 102 -12.28 9.31 13.61
N GLU A 103 -12.05 10.47 13.00
CA GLU A 103 -11.96 10.61 11.56
C GLU A 103 -10.75 9.85 10.99
N HIS A 104 -9.60 9.90 11.65
CA HIS A 104 -8.42 9.10 11.26
C HIS A 104 -8.75 7.60 11.21
N ALA A 105 -9.37 7.07 12.28
CA ALA A 105 -9.78 5.68 12.35
C ALA A 105 -10.82 5.33 11.26
N ALA A 106 -11.76 6.23 10.96
CA ALA A 106 -12.75 6.03 9.91
C ALA A 106 -12.12 6.00 8.50
N ARG A 107 -11.15 6.88 8.23
CA ARG A 107 -10.36 6.88 6.98
C ARG A 107 -9.59 5.56 6.85
N ARG A 108 -8.85 5.17 7.89
CA ARG A 108 -8.11 3.89 7.95
C ARG A 108 -9.02 2.69 7.69
N ALA A 109 -10.16 2.61 8.39
CA ALA A 109 -11.13 1.52 8.22
C ALA A 109 -11.74 1.48 6.81
N THR A 110 -11.88 2.63 6.15
CA THR A 110 -12.38 2.70 4.78
C THR A 110 -11.40 2.08 3.79
N ILE A 111 -10.10 2.37 3.93
CA ILE A 111 -9.03 1.76 3.12
C ILE A 111 -9.05 0.23 3.30
N MET A 112 -9.00 -0.23 4.56
CA MET A 112 -8.99 -1.65 4.88
C MET A 112 -10.21 -2.38 4.30
N ARG A 113 -11.40 -1.79 4.43
CA ARG A 113 -12.64 -2.36 3.88
C ARG A 113 -12.64 -2.40 2.36
N ALA A 114 -12.12 -1.37 1.70
CA ALA A 114 -12.01 -1.34 0.24
C ALA A 114 -11.05 -2.41 -0.27
N VAL A 115 -9.86 -2.52 0.34
CA VAL A 115 -8.87 -3.57 0.05
C VAL A 115 -9.49 -4.96 0.24
N GLY A 116 -10.10 -5.22 1.40
CA GLY A 116 -10.71 -6.52 1.69
C GLY A 116 -11.83 -6.88 0.71
N ARG A 117 -12.71 -5.94 0.36
CA ARG A 117 -13.79 -6.18 -0.61
C ARG A 117 -13.31 -6.38 -2.04
N LEU A 118 -12.23 -5.72 -2.44
CA LEU A 118 -11.73 -5.76 -3.80
C LEU A 118 -10.87 -6.99 -4.06
N LEU A 119 -10.11 -7.43 -3.05
CA LEU A 119 -9.00 -8.35 -3.26
C LEU A 119 -9.19 -9.72 -2.60
N ARG A 120 -10.12 -9.90 -1.67
CA ARG A 120 -10.38 -11.20 -1.03
C ARG A 120 -11.44 -12.00 -1.80
N VAL A 121 -11.31 -13.33 -1.74
CA VAL A 121 -12.26 -14.33 -2.26
C VAL A 121 -13.35 -14.61 -1.24
#